data_AF-A0A558DF74-F1
#
_entry.id   AF-A0A558DF74-F1
#
_cell.length_a   1.000
_cell.length_b   1.000
_cell.length_c   1.000
_cell.angle_alpha   90.00
_cell.angle_beta   90.00
_cell.angle_gamma   90.00
#
_symmetry.space_group_name_H-M   'P 1'
#
loop_
_entity.id
_entity.type
_entity.pdbx_description
1 polymer ?
#
loop_
_entity_poly.entity_id
_entity_poly.type
_entity_poly.pdbx_seq_one_letter_code
_entity_poly.pdbx_strand_id
1 'polypeptide(L)'
;MNKAILLIVWLGLLSTSFADSTNWHSVAEDVIKHIDEVEVAYLKNRPIEAKKAVVSAYFGVFEDRKMEAAMRTELGAKHTYQVERLFGDLRKAVQKSQASAEVSGIAESIRIAMRRDGAALDKAGIPMAVFQVNQ
;
A
#
# COMPACT_ATOMS: atom_id res chain seq x y z
N MET A 1 -36.21 -4.18 22.31
CA MET A 1 -35.42 -5.20 21.59
C MET A 1 -34.67 -4.52 20.46
N ASN A 2 -33.36 -4.38 20.61
CA ASN A 2 -32.51 -3.57 19.73
C ASN A 2 -32.39 -4.19 18.34
N LYS A 3 -32.84 -3.48 17.31
CA LYS A 3 -32.48 -3.78 15.92
C LYS A 3 -31.09 -3.21 15.69
N ALA A 4 -30.07 -4.06 15.69
CA ALA A 4 -28.73 -3.70 15.25
C ALA A 4 -28.80 -3.34 13.76
N ILE A 5 -28.59 -2.06 13.45
CA ILE A 5 -28.47 -1.57 12.07
C ILE A 5 -27.05 -1.89 11.62
N LEU A 6 -26.89 -2.88 10.74
CA LEU A 6 -25.68 -3.07 9.95
C LEU A 6 -25.57 -1.88 8.98
N LEU A 7 -24.64 -0.97 9.23
CA LEU A 7 -24.21 0.02 8.25
C LEU A 7 -23.15 -0.62 7.35
N ILE A 8 -23.61 -1.19 6.23
CA ILE A 8 -22.76 -1.46 5.07
C ILE A 8 -22.49 -0.11 4.42
N VAL A 9 -21.36 0.51 4.76
CA VAL A 9 -20.88 1.69 4.03
C VAL A 9 -20.21 1.20 2.76
N TRP A 10 -21.00 1.14 1.69
CA TRP A 10 -20.50 1.00 0.32
C TRP A 10 -19.88 2.35 -0.06
N LEU A 11 -18.58 2.50 0.17
CA LEU A 11 -17.86 3.70 -0.23
C LEU A 11 -17.42 3.51 -1.68
N GLY A 12 -17.97 4.34 -2.56
CA GLY A 12 -17.73 4.28 -4.00
C GLY A 12 -16.25 4.21 -4.33
N LEU A 13 -15.90 3.24 -5.17
CA LEU A 13 -14.62 3.21 -5.86
C LEU A 13 -14.50 4.52 -6.65
N LEU A 14 -13.63 5.42 -6.21
CA LEU A 14 -13.01 6.32 -7.17
C LEU A 14 -12.16 5.41 -8.05
N SER A 15 -12.65 5.13 -9.25
CA SER A 15 -11.87 4.46 -10.29
C SER A 15 -10.75 5.40 -10.72
N THR A 16 -9.67 5.43 -9.96
CA THR A 16 -8.40 5.94 -10.47
C THR A 16 -7.95 4.96 -11.54
N SER A 17 -8.05 5.36 -12.79
CA SER A 17 -7.40 4.66 -13.89
C SER A 17 -5.90 4.65 -13.63
N PHE A 18 -5.38 3.51 -13.17
CA PHE A 18 -3.94 3.28 -13.16
C PHE A 18 -3.51 3.07 -14.61
N ALA A 19 -2.47 3.77 -15.04
CA ALA A 19 -1.80 3.40 -16.28
C ALA A 19 -1.27 1.97 -16.11
N ASP A 20 -1.35 1.15 -17.16
CA ASP A 20 -0.70 -0.16 -17.16
C ASP A 20 0.80 0.04 -16.94
N SER A 21 1.27 -0.26 -15.73
CA SER A 21 2.70 -0.26 -15.42
C SER A 21 3.38 -1.35 -16.21
N THR A 22 4.52 -1.03 -16.78
CA THR A 22 5.32 -1.97 -17.56
C THR A 22 6.39 -2.68 -16.73
N ASN A 23 6.61 -2.27 -15.47
CA ASN A 23 7.63 -2.84 -14.57
C ASN A 23 7.26 -2.69 -13.07
N TRP A 24 7.97 -3.40 -12.20
CA TRP A 24 7.71 -3.43 -10.76
C TRP A 24 8.08 -2.12 -10.09
N HIS A 25 9.11 -1.42 -10.56
CA HIS A 25 9.44 -0.09 -10.05
C HIS A 25 8.27 0.89 -10.21
N SER A 26 7.55 0.86 -11.33
CA SER A 26 6.36 1.68 -11.54
C SER A 26 5.22 1.32 -10.58
N VAL A 27 4.98 0.02 -10.30
CA VAL A 27 4.01 -0.41 -9.29
C VAL A 27 4.41 0.10 -7.91
N ALA A 28 5.70 0.04 -7.58
CA ALA A 28 6.24 0.55 -6.33
C ALA A 28 6.02 2.05 -6.15
N GLU A 29 6.25 2.86 -7.20
CA GLU A 29 5.98 4.30 -7.15
C GLU A 29 4.47 4.61 -7.04
N ASP A 30 3.59 3.77 -7.61
CA ASP A 30 2.14 3.91 -7.41
C ASP A 30 1.71 3.62 -5.95
N VAL A 31 2.35 2.65 -5.28
CA VAL A 31 2.17 2.44 -3.84
C VAL A 31 2.62 3.69 -3.07
N ILE A 32 3.79 4.22 -3.41
CA ILE A 32 4.38 5.41 -2.78
C ILE A 32 3.48 6.62 -2.89
N LYS A 33 2.86 6.84 -4.05
CA LYS A 33 1.90 7.93 -4.24
C LYS A 33 0.77 7.90 -3.21
N HIS A 34 0.22 6.72 -2.91
CA HIS A 34 -0.78 6.59 -1.85
C HIS A 34 -0.19 6.81 -0.46
N ILE A 35 1.07 6.41 -0.21
CA ILE A 35 1.75 6.71 1.06
C ILE A 35 1.94 8.22 1.24
N ASP A 36 2.26 8.96 0.18
CA ASP A 36 2.34 10.42 0.22
C ASP A 36 0.96 11.05 0.52
N GLU A 37 -0.12 10.48 -0.03
CA GLU A 37 -1.50 10.88 0.32
C GLU A 37 -1.81 10.63 1.80
N VAL A 38 -1.29 9.56 2.41
CA VAL A 38 -1.43 9.32 3.86
C VAL A 38 -0.82 10.47 4.65
N GLU A 39 0.43 10.84 4.38
CA GLU A 39 1.12 11.91 5.09
C GLU A 39 0.42 13.26 4.89
N VAL A 40 0.05 13.59 3.66
CA VAL A 40 -0.65 14.86 3.35
C VAL A 40 -1.99 14.93 4.10
N ALA A 41 -2.79 13.86 4.07
CA ALA A 41 -4.06 13.82 4.78
C ALA A 41 -3.86 13.88 6.30
N TYR A 42 -2.85 13.18 6.83
CA TYR A 42 -2.54 13.15 8.26
C TYR A 42 -2.14 14.54 8.78
N LEU A 43 -1.20 15.21 8.10
CA LEU A 43 -0.75 16.56 8.46
C LEU A 43 -1.85 17.63 8.35
N LYS A 44 -2.86 17.38 7.51
CA LYS A 44 -4.07 18.22 7.39
C LYS A 44 -5.17 17.85 8.39
N ASN A 45 -4.88 16.98 9.36
CA ASN A 45 -5.82 16.49 10.36
C ASN A 45 -7.06 15.81 9.73
N ARG A 46 -6.85 15.01 8.68
CA ARG A 46 -7.89 14.25 7.96
C ARG A 46 -7.69 12.74 8.14
N PRO A 47 -7.94 12.19 9.34
CA PRO A 47 -7.58 10.81 9.69
C PRO A 47 -8.36 9.76 8.87
N ILE A 48 -9.58 10.07 8.43
CA ILE A 48 -10.37 9.18 7.58
C ILE A 48 -9.73 9.04 6.19
N GLU A 49 -9.30 10.15 5.60
CA GLU A 49 -8.60 10.17 4.31
C GLU A 49 -7.26 9.45 4.42
N ALA A 50 -6.47 9.74 5.46
CA ALA A 50 -5.20 9.07 5.71
C ALA A 50 -5.37 7.54 5.83
N LYS A 51 -6.37 7.08 6.59
CA LYS A 51 -6.66 5.64 6.72
C LYS A 51 -7.07 5.00 5.39
N LYS A 52 -7.88 5.68 4.57
CA LYS A 52 -8.27 5.19 3.24
C LYS A 52 -7.07 5.08 2.31
N ALA A 53 -6.15 6.05 2.36
CA ALA A 53 -4.92 6.02 1.58
C ALA A 53 -4.01 4.85 1.98
N VAL A 54 -3.86 4.52 3.28
CA VAL A 54 -3.10 3.32 3.71
C VAL A 54 -3.74 2.04 3.15
N VAL A 55 -5.07 1.94 3.20
CA VAL A 55 -5.81 0.79 2.67
C VAL A 55 -5.64 0.68 1.15
N SER A 56 -5.65 1.81 0.43
CA SER A 56 -5.48 1.84 -1.02
C SER A 56 -4.06 1.48 -1.44
N ALA A 57 -3.05 1.95 -0.70
CA ALA A 57 -1.66 1.57 -0.92
C ALA A 57 -1.45 0.05 -0.82
N TYR A 58 -2.03 -0.57 0.23
CA TYR A 58 -1.90 -2.01 0.46
C TYR A 58 -2.80 -2.83 -0.48
N PHE A 59 -4.11 -2.72 -0.34
CA PHE A 59 -5.05 -3.59 -1.04
C PHE A 59 -5.27 -3.18 -2.50
N GLY A 60 -5.21 -1.88 -2.81
CA GLY A 60 -5.51 -1.37 -4.15
C GLY A 60 -4.34 -1.40 -5.12
N VAL A 61 -3.11 -1.48 -4.63
CA VAL A 61 -1.91 -1.49 -5.48
C VAL A 61 -0.98 -2.64 -5.11
N PHE A 62 -0.47 -2.68 -3.88
CA PHE A 62 0.54 -3.66 -3.47
C PHE A 62 0.07 -5.12 -3.62
N GLU A 63 -1.14 -5.44 -3.15
CA GLU A 63 -1.75 -6.77 -3.26
C GLU A 63 -2.44 -6.99 -4.62
N ASP A 64 -3.29 -6.07 -5.06
CA ASP A 64 -4.09 -6.26 -6.28
C ASP A 64 -3.23 -6.42 -7.53
N ARG A 65 -2.16 -5.60 -7.65
CA ARG A 65 -1.20 -5.67 -8.77
C ARG A 65 -0.05 -6.64 -8.51
N LYS A 66 -0.23 -7.52 -7.52
CA LYS A 66 0.60 -8.72 -7.27
C LYS A 66 2.06 -8.45 -6.92
N MET A 67 2.40 -7.24 -6.51
CA MET A 67 3.75 -6.93 -6.03
C MET A 67 4.06 -7.70 -4.75
N GLU A 68 3.09 -7.86 -3.85
CA GLU A 68 3.26 -8.69 -2.64
C GLU A 68 3.63 -10.14 -3.00
N ALA A 69 2.91 -10.75 -3.96
CA ALA A 69 3.17 -12.10 -4.41
C ALA A 69 4.54 -12.23 -5.07
N ALA A 70 4.91 -11.28 -5.94
CA ALA A 70 6.23 -11.24 -6.57
C ALA A 70 7.35 -11.13 -5.52
N MET A 71 7.21 -10.22 -4.55
CA MET A 71 8.17 -10.11 -3.45
C MET A 71 8.25 -11.40 -2.62
N ARG A 72 7.11 -12.05 -2.34
CA ARG A 72 7.06 -13.28 -1.55
C ARG A 72 7.81 -14.42 -2.24
N THR A 73 7.64 -14.55 -3.55
CA THR A 73 8.30 -15.58 -4.37
C THR A 73 9.79 -15.29 -4.54
N GLU A 74 10.15 -14.05 -4.86
CA GLU A 74 11.51 -13.71 -5.33
C GLU A 74 12.43 -13.22 -4.21
N LEU A 75 11.89 -12.44 -3.26
CA LEU A 75 12.64 -11.87 -2.13
C LEU A 75 12.42 -12.66 -0.83
N GLY A 76 11.44 -13.57 -0.83
CA GLY A 76 11.13 -14.48 0.24
C GLY A 76 10.04 -13.98 1.20
N ALA A 77 9.33 -14.95 1.78
CA ALA A 77 8.18 -14.70 2.66
C ALA A 77 8.53 -13.90 3.92
N LYS A 78 9.71 -14.13 4.53
CA LYS A 78 10.15 -13.40 5.72
C LYS A 78 10.36 -11.91 5.43
N HIS A 79 11.00 -11.60 4.30
CA HIS A 79 11.23 -10.24 3.84
C HIS A 79 9.91 -9.53 3.56
N THR A 80 9.04 -10.17 2.80
CA THR A 80 7.72 -9.63 2.45
C THR A 80 6.88 -9.34 3.69
N TYR A 81 6.88 -10.25 4.66
CA TYR A 81 6.21 -10.03 5.95
C TYR A 81 6.72 -8.79 6.70
N GLN A 82 8.04 -8.52 6.67
CA GLN A 82 8.58 -7.30 7.30
C GLN A 82 8.07 -6.03 6.62
N VAL A 83 7.90 -6.05 5.31
CA VAL A 83 7.35 -4.93 4.54
C VAL A 83 5.85 -4.78 4.80
N GLU A 84 5.08 -5.87 4.78
CA GLU A 84 3.64 -5.88 5.13
C GLU A 84 3.38 -5.28 6.52
N ARG A 85 4.26 -5.55 7.49
CA ARG A 85 4.17 -4.97 8.83
C ARG A 85 4.25 -3.45 8.83
N LEU A 86 5.03 -2.83 7.97
CA LEU A 86 5.14 -1.36 7.90
C LEU A 86 3.79 -0.73 7.55
N PHE A 87 3.02 -1.32 6.61
CA PHE A 87 1.65 -0.85 6.30
C PHE A 87 0.73 -0.99 7.51
N GLY A 88 0.81 -2.12 8.22
CA GLY A 88 0.04 -2.35 9.44
C GLY A 88 0.38 -1.37 10.56
N ASP A 89 1.66 -1.04 10.71
CA ASP A 89 2.14 -0.08 11.70
C ASP A 89 1.75 1.35 11.33
N LEU A 90 1.85 1.75 10.06
CA LEU A 90 1.37 3.05 9.58
C LEU A 90 -0.14 3.22 9.84
N ARG A 91 -0.95 2.20 9.51
CA ARG A 91 -2.39 2.21 9.78
C ARG A 91 -2.69 2.41 11.26
N LYS A 92 -1.96 1.72 12.14
CA LYS A 92 -2.11 1.84 13.60
C LYS A 92 -1.70 3.23 14.10
N ALA A 93 -0.57 3.76 13.61
CA ALA A 93 -0.07 5.08 14.00
C ALA A 93 -1.08 6.18 13.62
N VAL A 94 -1.64 6.12 12.41
CA VAL A 94 -2.73 7.01 11.96
C VAL A 94 -3.98 6.85 12.83
N GLN A 95 -4.40 5.61 13.12
CA GLN A 95 -5.59 5.34 13.93
C GLN A 95 -5.46 5.83 15.38
N LYS A 96 -4.25 5.77 15.94
CA LYS A 96 -3.94 6.21 17.31
C LYS A 96 -3.57 7.69 17.39
N SER A 97 -3.58 8.41 16.27
CA SER A 97 -3.18 9.82 16.19
C SER A 97 -1.80 10.07 16.82
N GLN A 98 -0.82 9.23 16.48
CA GLN A 98 0.54 9.36 17.01
C GLN A 98 1.27 10.63 16.51
N ALA A 99 2.46 10.91 17.05
CA ALA A 99 3.22 12.09 16.64
C ALA A 99 3.45 12.12 15.13
N SER A 100 3.37 13.29 14.51
CA SER A 100 3.55 13.42 13.05
C SER A 100 4.91 12.87 12.58
N ALA A 101 5.95 13.05 13.39
CA ALA A 101 7.28 12.47 13.11
C ALA A 101 7.28 10.93 13.07
N GLU A 102 6.46 10.28 13.89
CA GLU A 102 6.35 8.81 13.90
C GLU A 102 5.62 8.30 12.65
N VAL A 103 4.50 8.94 12.28
CA VAL A 103 3.77 8.63 11.04
C VAL A 103 4.68 8.84 9.82
N SER A 104 5.40 9.95 9.77
CA SER A 104 6.32 10.24 8.67
C SER A 104 7.51 9.28 8.60
N GLY A 105 8.05 8.87 9.74
CA GLY A 105 9.13 7.88 9.79
C GLY A 105 8.70 6.51 9.24
N ILE A 106 7.48 6.07 9.54
CA ILE A 106 6.95 4.81 9.00
C ILE A 106 6.67 4.95 7.51
N ALA A 107 6.04 6.06 7.07
CA ALA A 107 5.79 6.33 5.65
C ALA A 107 7.09 6.30 4.83
N GLU A 108 8.15 6.93 5.35
CA GLU A 108 9.46 6.92 4.70
C GLU A 108 10.07 5.51 4.62
N SER A 109 9.91 4.71 5.67
CA SER A 109 10.36 3.31 5.67
C SER A 109 9.68 2.49 4.57
N ILE A 110 8.38 2.74 4.33
CA ILE A 110 7.65 2.11 3.22
C ILE A 110 8.20 2.58 1.88
N ARG A 111 8.43 3.90 1.69
CA ARG A 111 9.00 4.43 0.44
C ARG A 111 10.34 3.80 0.09
N ILE A 112 11.23 3.70 1.06
CA ILE A 112 12.54 3.06 0.88
C ILE A 112 12.38 1.58 0.50
N ALA A 113 11.53 0.84 1.21
CA ALA A 113 11.30 -0.57 0.94
C ALA A 113 10.73 -0.79 -0.47
N MET A 114 9.71 -0.02 -0.87
CA MET A 114 9.09 -0.09 -2.18
C MET A 114 10.08 0.17 -3.32
N ARG A 115 10.89 1.24 -3.23
CA ARG A 115 11.90 1.54 -4.26
C ARG A 115 12.94 0.44 -4.38
N ARG A 116 13.46 -0.02 -3.24
CA ARG A 116 14.45 -1.10 -3.19
C ARG A 116 13.90 -2.37 -3.81
N ASP A 117 12.70 -2.78 -3.42
CA ASP A 117 12.13 -4.07 -3.78
C ASP A 117 11.61 -4.08 -5.22
N GLY A 118 10.98 -2.99 -5.68
CA GLY A 118 10.62 -2.82 -7.09
C GLY A 118 11.84 -2.90 -8.01
N ALA A 119 12.94 -2.22 -7.66
CA ALA A 119 14.18 -2.28 -8.42
C ALA A 119 14.82 -3.68 -8.38
N ALA A 120 14.72 -4.41 -7.26
CA ALA A 120 15.23 -5.77 -7.16
C ALA A 120 14.46 -6.75 -8.06
N LEU A 121 13.14 -6.64 -8.10
CA LEU A 121 12.29 -7.46 -8.97
C LEU A 121 12.55 -7.16 -10.46
N ASP A 122 12.70 -5.88 -10.83
CA ASP A 122 13.04 -5.48 -12.19
C ASP A 122 14.41 -6.00 -12.60
N LYS A 123 15.41 -5.90 -11.71
CA LYS A 123 16.76 -6.42 -11.95
C LYS A 123 16.79 -7.94 -12.10
N ALA A 124 15.91 -8.65 -11.40
CA ALA A 124 15.74 -10.10 -11.54
C ALA A 124 15.03 -10.50 -12.86
N GLY A 125 14.55 -9.53 -13.64
CA GLY A 125 13.94 -9.77 -14.94
C GLY A 125 12.57 -10.43 -14.85
N ILE A 126 11.88 -10.28 -13.72
CA ILE A 126 10.63 -10.97 -13.41
C ILE A 126 9.49 -10.30 -14.18
N PRO A 127 8.85 -10.96 -15.16
CA PRO A 127 7.77 -10.35 -15.91
C PRO A 127 6.51 -10.24 -15.04
N MET A 128 5.88 -9.06 -15.01
CA MET A 128 4.63 -8.86 -14.27
C MET A 128 3.51 -9.82 -14.72
N ALA A 129 3.49 -10.18 -16.01
CA ALA A 129 2.52 -11.11 -16.58
C ALA A 129 2.52 -12.50 -15.92
N VAL A 130 3.62 -12.92 -15.28
CA VAL A 130 3.69 -14.20 -14.54
C VAL A 130 2.71 -14.21 -13.36
N PHE A 131 2.43 -13.04 -12.79
CA PHE A 131 1.59 -12.89 -11.62
C PHE A 131 0.18 -12.42 -11.97
N GLN A 132 -0.04 -11.90 -13.18
CA GLN A 132 -1.37 -11.58 -13.68
C GLN A 132 -2.12 -12.88 -13.99
N VAL A 133 -3.19 -13.14 -13.25
CA VAL A 133 -4.14 -14.19 -13.63
C VAL A 133 -5.02 -13.60 -14.73
N ASN A 134 -5.19 -14.31 -15.85
CA ASN A 134 -6.18 -13.96 -16.87
C ASN A 134 -7.54 -13.78 -16.17
N GLN A 135 -7.96 -12.54 -16.00
CA GLN A 135 -9.26 -12.18 -15.44
C GLN A 135 -10.28 -12.08 -16.57
#